data_AF-L2GRD7-F1
#
_entry.id   AF-L2GRD7-F1
#
_cell.length_a   1.000
_cell.length_b   1.000
_cell.length_c   1.000
_cell.angle_alpha   90.00
_cell.angle_beta   90.00
_cell.angle_gamma   90.00
#
_symmetry.space_group_name_H-M   'P 1'
#
loop_
_entity.id
_entity.type
_entity.pdbx_description
1 polymer ?
#
loop_
_entity_poly.entity_id
_entity_poly.type
_entity_poly.pdbx_seq_one_letter_code
_entity_poly.pdbx_strand_id
1 'polypeptide(L)'
;MNMQTDKELFDFLSNAPKEFTENEKIKKFQLKNGDFIHCVLWNMHFYITGTDIVKILVWRFQNAGRQIVSLKKFEEGVFSDLRNLKPGIDATLEGPRSDFLEFLYKNGCIRTQKKQKVFFWYSVPHDALFCDALERDLRRETNLYAYSKYYNKQAYPPMPNHFAKQFNPYVEQMNWQHQNFANTHPVPPNVKPHPPIQKQPPSNPPPPFSDIDFSQWEEKYFDSQVQMPDFSEEKTDEFVEPDLIIPNKKGKTEK
;
A
#
# COMPACT_ATOMS: atom_id res chain seq x y z
N MET A 1 15.91 7.08 -19.23
CA MET A 1 15.53 7.58 -17.89
C MET A 1 15.32 9.07 -18.00
N ASN A 2 14.13 9.59 -17.69
CA ASN A 2 13.82 11.01 -17.88
C ASN A 2 14.11 11.79 -16.59
N MET A 3 15.40 12.02 -16.32
CA MET A 3 15.89 12.67 -15.08
C MET A 3 15.34 14.10 -14.89
N GLN A 4 14.94 14.76 -15.98
CA GLN A 4 14.42 16.13 -15.96
C GLN A 4 13.16 16.26 -15.11
N THR A 5 12.29 15.26 -15.14
CA THR A 5 11.00 15.39 -14.47
C THR A 5 11.07 15.07 -13.00
N ASP A 6 11.95 14.16 -12.57
CA ASP A 6 12.26 13.93 -11.15
C ASP A 6 12.69 15.21 -10.44
N LYS A 7 13.52 16.00 -11.13
CA LYS A 7 13.94 17.32 -10.67
C LYS A 7 12.77 18.31 -10.52
N GLU A 8 11.87 18.37 -11.50
CA GLU A 8 10.70 19.26 -11.44
C GLU A 8 9.76 18.93 -10.27
N LEU A 9 9.52 17.64 -10.01
CA LEU A 9 8.74 17.23 -8.85
C LEU A 9 9.46 17.59 -7.55
N PHE A 10 10.77 17.34 -7.47
CA PHE A 10 11.56 17.71 -6.30
C PHE A 10 11.53 19.22 -6.03
N ASP A 11 11.69 20.04 -7.07
CA ASP A 11 11.62 21.50 -7.00
C ASP A 11 10.24 21.94 -6.50
N PHE A 12 9.16 21.31 -7.00
CA PHE A 12 7.81 21.56 -6.51
C PHE A 12 7.63 21.18 -5.04
N LEU A 13 8.05 19.97 -4.63
CA LEU A 13 7.94 19.52 -3.23
C LEU A 13 8.69 20.44 -2.26
N SER A 14 9.82 20.99 -2.70
CA SER A 14 10.67 21.86 -1.90
C SER A 14 10.19 23.31 -1.81
N ASN A 15 9.52 23.81 -2.87
CA ASN A 15 9.23 25.24 -3.01
C ASN A 15 7.74 25.59 -3.07
N ALA A 16 6.84 24.63 -3.30
CA ALA A 16 5.41 24.93 -3.44
C ALA A 16 4.86 25.79 -2.30
N PRO A 17 5.13 25.52 -1.00
CA PRO A 17 4.63 26.38 0.07
C PRO A 17 5.14 27.83 0.04
N LYS A 18 6.32 28.09 -0.54
CA LYS A 18 6.96 29.42 -0.55
C LYS A 18 6.39 30.34 -1.62
N GLU A 19 5.80 29.75 -2.64
CA GLU A 19 5.42 30.47 -3.86
C GLU A 19 3.91 30.81 -3.89
N PHE A 20 3.18 30.63 -2.79
CA PHE A 20 1.76 30.95 -2.72
C PHE A 20 1.54 32.46 -2.87
N THR A 21 0.55 32.81 -3.68
CA THR A 21 0.07 34.20 -3.77
C THR A 21 -1.05 34.43 -2.74
N GLU A 22 -1.28 35.69 -2.32
CA GLU A 22 -2.22 36.02 -1.22
C GLU A 22 -3.66 35.49 -1.40
N ASN A 23 -4.09 35.23 -2.64
CA ASN A 23 -5.43 34.73 -2.95
C ASN A 23 -5.49 33.23 -3.29
N GLU A 24 -4.34 32.56 -3.33
CA GLU A 24 -4.25 31.15 -3.71
C GLU A 24 -4.35 30.26 -2.48
N LYS A 25 -5.21 29.24 -2.55
CA LYS A 25 -5.34 28.23 -1.49
C LYS A 25 -4.83 26.85 -1.91
N ILE A 26 -4.54 26.64 -3.20
CA ILE A 26 -4.01 25.37 -3.71
C ILE A 26 -3.01 25.64 -4.82
N LYS A 27 -1.82 25.07 -4.69
CA LYS A 27 -0.88 24.91 -5.81
C LYS A 27 -0.97 23.51 -6.37
N LYS A 28 -0.90 23.40 -7.69
CA LYS A 28 -0.98 22.13 -8.42
C LYS A 28 0.27 21.89 -9.24
N PHE A 29 0.78 20.67 -9.18
CA PHE A 29 1.80 20.18 -10.09
C PHE A 29 1.20 19.09 -10.97
N GLN A 30 1.29 19.25 -12.28
CA GLN A 30 0.76 18.28 -13.23
C GLN A 30 1.80 17.21 -13.54
N LEU A 31 1.45 15.95 -13.27
CA LEU A 31 2.21 14.78 -13.66
C LEU A 31 2.01 14.48 -15.16
N LYS A 32 2.97 13.79 -15.77
CA LYS A 32 2.93 13.42 -17.19
C LYS A 32 1.74 12.54 -17.60
N ASN A 33 1.19 11.79 -16.64
CA ASN A 33 0.00 10.96 -16.85
C ASN A 33 -1.31 11.77 -16.79
N GLY A 34 -1.24 13.09 -16.55
CA GLY A 34 -2.39 13.97 -16.44
C GLY A 34 -2.92 14.16 -15.02
N ASP A 35 -2.39 13.43 -14.03
CA ASP A 35 -2.77 13.60 -12.63
C ASP A 35 -2.17 14.89 -12.04
N PHE A 36 -2.78 15.38 -10.96
CA PHE A 36 -2.27 16.53 -10.20
C PHE A 36 -1.86 16.12 -8.79
N ILE A 37 -0.77 16.72 -8.33
CA ILE A 37 -0.33 16.75 -6.92
C ILE A 37 -0.69 18.14 -6.36
N HIS A 38 -1.29 18.17 -5.19
CA HIS A 38 -1.78 19.41 -4.59
C HIS A 38 -1.01 19.75 -3.32
N CYS A 39 -0.50 20.98 -3.25
CA CYS A 39 -0.13 21.63 -2.01
C CYS A 39 -1.30 22.51 -1.59
N VAL A 40 -1.85 22.31 -0.39
CA VAL A 40 -3.06 23.00 0.06
C VAL A 40 -2.76 23.90 1.25
N LEU A 41 -3.10 25.18 1.15
CA LEU A 41 -3.03 26.13 2.25
C LEU A 41 -4.40 26.21 2.94
N TRP A 42 -4.44 25.80 4.21
CA TRP A 42 -5.66 25.83 5.03
C TRP A 42 -5.31 26.22 6.47
N ASN A 43 -6.06 27.14 7.08
CA ASN A 43 -5.80 27.62 8.44
C ASN A 43 -4.30 27.96 8.70
N MET A 44 -3.65 28.64 7.76
CA MET A 44 -2.22 29.02 7.80
C MET A 44 -1.22 27.85 7.84
N HIS A 45 -1.68 26.62 7.55
CA HIS A 45 -0.84 25.44 7.44
C HIS A 45 -0.88 24.89 6.01
N PHE A 46 0.24 24.29 5.59
CA PHE A 46 0.34 23.61 4.31
C PHE A 46 0.10 22.12 4.49
N TYR A 47 -0.71 21.56 3.60
CA TYR A 47 -1.16 20.17 3.66
C TYR A 47 -0.91 19.44 2.36
N ILE A 48 -0.77 18.12 2.50
CA ILE A 48 -0.79 17.15 1.41
C ILE A 48 -1.69 15.97 1.79
N THR A 49 -2.42 15.43 0.83
CA THR A 49 -3.33 14.30 1.06
C THR A 49 -2.59 12.98 0.91
N GLY A 50 -3.06 11.92 1.59
CA GLY A 50 -2.53 10.57 1.40
C GLY A 50 -2.55 10.13 -0.07
N THR A 51 -3.62 10.49 -0.79
CA THR A 51 -3.75 10.27 -2.24
C THR A 51 -2.59 10.88 -3.03
N ASP A 52 -2.23 12.13 -2.75
CA ASP A 52 -1.15 12.82 -3.46
C ASP A 52 0.23 12.25 -3.10
N ILE A 53 0.42 11.81 -1.84
CA ILE A 53 1.64 11.08 -1.43
C ILE A 53 1.79 9.78 -2.24
N VAL A 54 0.72 9.00 -2.41
CA VAL A 54 0.76 7.78 -3.24
C VAL A 54 1.15 8.13 -4.67
N LYS A 55 0.55 9.15 -5.29
CA LYS A 55 0.87 9.58 -6.66
C LYS A 55 2.34 9.94 -6.81
N ILE A 56 2.91 10.68 -5.85
CA ILE A 56 4.34 11.03 -5.82
C ILE A 56 5.19 9.76 -5.87
N LEU A 57 4.91 8.79 -5.00
CA LEU A 57 5.71 7.56 -4.91
C LEU A 57 5.54 6.68 -6.16
N VAL A 58 4.32 6.53 -6.68
CA VAL A 58 4.05 5.80 -7.94
C VAL A 58 4.86 6.39 -9.08
N TRP A 59 4.85 7.71 -9.20
CA TRP A 59 5.57 8.40 -10.25
C TRP A 59 7.09 8.26 -10.10
N ARG A 60 7.63 8.33 -8.88
CA ARG A 60 9.06 8.10 -8.62
C ARG A 60 9.49 6.69 -8.99
N PHE A 61 8.64 5.69 -8.69
CA PHE A 61 8.85 4.30 -9.09
C PHE A 61 8.93 4.14 -10.61
N GLN A 62 8.00 4.75 -11.34
CA GLN A 62 7.99 4.73 -12.80
C GLN A 62 9.25 5.39 -13.39
N ASN A 63 9.67 6.53 -12.82
CA ASN A 63 10.90 7.21 -13.25
C ASN A 63 12.17 6.40 -12.94
N ALA A 64 12.17 5.63 -11.85
CA ALA A 64 13.22 4.67 -11.52
C ALA A 64 13.21 3.41 -12.41
N GLY A 65 12.28 3.32 -13.38
CA GLY A 65 12.17 2.19 -14.29
C GLY A 65 11.54 0.95 -13.65
N ARG A 66 10.88 1.09 -12.50
CA ARG A 66 10.22 -0.01 -11.81
C ARG A 66 8.75 -0.08 -12.16
N GLN A 67 8.27 -1.30 -12.40
CA GLN A 67 6.85 -1.57 -12.63
C GLN A 67 6.18 -2.02 -11.34
N ILE A 68 5.13 -1.30 -10.95
CA ILE A 68 4.31 -1.68 -9.80
C ILE A 68 3.36 -2.80 -10.23
N VAL A 69 3.64 -4.04 -9.83
CA VAL A 69 2.85 -5.22 -10.21
C VAL A 69 1.43 -5.18 -9.63
N SER A 70 1.27 -4.68 -8.41
CA SER A 70 -0.02 -4.57 -7.73
C SER A 70 -0.13 -3.21 -7.05
N LEU A 71 -0.85 -2.28 -7.68
CA LEU A 71 -1.04 -0.94 -7.16
C LEU A 71 -1.74 -0.94 -5.81
N LYS A 72 -2.75 -1.79 -5.62
CA LYS A 72 -3.45 -1.94 -4.33
C LYS A 72 -2.50 -2.29 -3.18
N LYS A 73 -1.61 -3.28 -3.36
CA LYS A 73 -0.63 -3.65 -2.33
C LYS A 73 0.42 -2.57 -2.11
N PHE A 74 0.73 -1.80 -3.15
CA PHE A 74 1.63 -0.66 -3.05
C PHE A 74 1.00 0.43 -2.17
N GLU A 75 -0.24 0.82 -2.46
CA GLU A 75 -1.04 1.76 -1.68
C GLU A 75 -1.16 1.32 -0.21
N GLU A 76 -1.57 0.08 0.05
CA GLU A 76 -1.65 -0.48 1.41
C GLU A 76 -0.31 -0.36 2.16
N GLY A 77 0.81 -0.59 1.47
CA GLY A 77 2.15 -0.43 2.03
C GLY A 77 2.49 1.02 2.37
N VAL A 78 2.19 1.97 1.47
CA VAL A 78 2.40 3.40 1.71
C VAL A 78 1.53 3.89 2.87
N PHE A 79 0.23 3.54 2.88
CA PHE A 79 -0.65 3.89 3.99
C PHE A 79 -0.21 3.25 5.30
N SER A 80 0.37 2.05 5.26
CA SER A 80 0.98 1.43 6.43
C SER A 80 2.11 2.28 7.02
N ASP A 81 3.01 2.80 6.18
CA ASP A 81 4.12 3.64 6.63
C ASP A 81 3.64 5.00 7.16
N LEU A 82 2.62 5.59 6.51
CA LEU A 82 1.99 6.84 6.92
C LEU A 82 1.27 6.77 8.28
N ARG A 83 1.09 5.56 8.85
CA ARG A 83 0.59 5.41 10.22
C ARG A 83 1.55 5.99 11.26
N ASN A 84 2.85 5.98 10.98
CA ASN A 84 3.88 6.45 11.90
C ASN A 84 3.80 7.96 12.16
N LEU A 85 3.24 8.73 11.22
CA LEU A 85 3.03 10.17 11.36
C LEU A 85 1.86 10.45 12.33
N LYS A 86 2.07 11.18 13.41
CA LYS A 86 1.05 11.29 14.48
C LYS A 86 0.02 12.39 14.19
N PRO A 87 -1.29 12.14 14.36
CA PRO A 87 -2.29 13.20 14.39
C PRO A 87 -1.97 14.23 15.48
N GLY A 88 -2.14 15.52 15.19
CA GLY A 88 -1.81 16.65 16.05
C GLY A 88 -0.34 17.10 15.98
N ILE A 89 0.55 16.30 15.39
CA ILE A 89 1.98 16.63 15.24
C ILE A 89 2.37 16.69 13.76
N ASP A 90 2.07 15.62 13.02
CA ASP A 90 2.46 15.45 11.62
C ASP A 90 1.27 15.52 10.65
N ALA A 91 0.06 15.47 11.19
CA ALA A 91 -1.18 15.43 10.43
C ALA A 91 -2.35 15.96 11.25
N THR A 92 -3.43 16.36 10.59
CA THR A 92 -4.75 16.54 11.21
C THR A 92 -5.63 15.33 10.92
N LEU A 93 -6.56 15.07 11.84
CA LEU A 93 -7.57 14.03 11.67
C LEU A 93 -8.93 14.72 11.51
N GLU A 94 -9.35 14.87 10.27
CA GLU A 94 -10.56 15.59 9.91
C GLU A 94 -11.79 14.68 10.01
N GLY A 95 -12.85 15.19 10.65
CA GLY A 95 -14.14 14.52 10.72
C GLY A 95 -14.82 14.45 9.34
N PRO A 96 -15.78 13.53 9.16
CA PRO A 96 -16.53 13.43 7.91
C PRO A 96 -17.24 14.76 7.60
N ARG A 97 -17.21 15.17 6.33
CA ARG A 97 -17.80 16.42 5.82
C ARG A 97 -17.36 17.69 6.57
N SER A 98 -16.14 17.74 7.12
CA SER A 98 -15.60 19.01 7.63
C SER A 98 -15.42 20.01 6.48
N ASP A 99 -15.43 21.31 6.78
CA ASP A 99 -15.20 22.38 5.77
C ASP A 99 -13.90 22.15 4.98
N PHE A 100 -12.88 21.63 5.66
CA PHE A 100 -11.61 21.30 5.03
C PHE A 100 -11.77 20.12 4.05
N LEU A 101 -12.45 19.04 4.43
CA LEU A 101 -12.69 17.91 3.52
C LEU A 101 -13.61 18.26 2.36
N GLU A 102 -14.61 19.11 2.57
CA GLU A 102 -15.41 19.65 1.48
C GLU A 102 -14.55 20.42 0.48
N PHE A 103 -13.64 21.26 0.98
CA PHE A 103 -12.71 22.02 0.15
C PHE A 103 -11.79 21.09 -0.65
N LEU A 104 -11.20 20.08 -0.02
CA LEU A 104 -10.35 19.10 -0.67
C LEU A 104 -11.11 18.28 -1.73
N TYR A 105 -12.34 17.87 -1.43
CA TYR A 105 -13.17 17.09 -2.34
C TYR A 105 -13.57 17.90 -3.59
N LYS A 106 -14.03 19.15 -3.40
CA LYS A 106 -14.39 20.07 -4.50
C LYS A 106 -13.21 20.33 -5.45
N ASN A 107 -11.98 20.27 -4.94
CA ASN A 107 -10.76 20.47 -5.73
C ASN A 107 -10.12 19.19 -6.27
N GLY A 108 -10.71 18.02 -6.00
CA GLY A 108 -10.20 16.73 -6.48
C GLY A 108 -8.95 16.22 -5.74
N CYS A 109 -8.65 16.77 -4.56
CA CYS A 109 -7.52 16.33 -3.72
C CYS A 109 -7.81 15.00 -3.00
N ILE A 110 -9.09 14.71 -2.76
CA ILE A 110 -9.59 13.47 -2.15
C ILE A 110 -10.83 12.98 -2.90
N ARG A 111 -11.12 11.67 -2.80
CA ARG A 111 -12.25 11.02 -3.50
C ARG A 111 -13.49 10.85 -2.64
N THR A 112 -13.39 11.02 -1.33
CA THR A 112 -14.49 10.84 -0.40
C THR A 112 -14.45 11.94 0.65
N GLN A 113 -15.55 12.15 1.37
CA GLN A 113 -15.64 13.06 2.51
C GLN A 113 -15.85 12.29 3.82
N LYS A 114 -15.32 11.05 3.88
CA LYS A 114 -15.26 10.31 5.14
C LYS A 114 -14.19 10.91 6.05
N LYS A 115 -14.07 10.40 7.26
CA LYS A 115 -12.97 10.77 8.15
C LYS A 115 -11.63 10.55 7.43
N GLN A 116 -10.77 11.56 7.41
CA GLN A 116 -9.49 11.51 6.69
C GLN A 116 -8.36 12.00 7.57
N LYS A 117 -7.19 11.36 7.43
CA LYS A 117 -5.94 11.87 7.97
C LYS A 117 -5.24 12.68 6.88
N VAL A 118 -5.04 13.97 7.12
CA VAL A 118 -4.43 14.90 6.16
C VAL A 118 -3.11 15.38 6.73
N PHE A 119 -2.03 15.29 5.97
CA PHE A 119 -0.68 15.43 6.50
C PHE A 119 -0.18 16.86 6.34
N PHE A 120 0.58 17.35 7.32
CA PHE A 120 1.31 18.60 7.15
C PHE A 120 2.40 18.40 6.12
N TRP A 121 2.49 19.33 5.17
CA TRP A 121 3.41 19.26 4.04
C TRP A 121 4.85 18.95 4.46
N TYR A 122 5.34 19.66 5.48
CA TYR A 122 6.72 19.53 5.96
C TYR A 122 6.99 18.30 6.82
N SER A 123 5.95 17.60 7.29
CA SER A 123 6.10 16.43 8.14
C SER A 123 6.18 15.12 7.36
N VAL A 124 5.98 15.14 6.04
CA VAL A 124 6.00 13.94 5.21
C VAL A 124 7.41 13.66 4.68
N PRO A 125 8.08 12.58 5.13
CA PRO A 125 9.43 12.25 4.66
C PRO A 125 9.37 11.49 3.33
N HIS A 126 9.13 12.20 2.22
CA HIS A 126 8.92 11.60 0.89
C HIS A 126 10.05 10.64 0.44
N ASP A 127 11.30 10.97 0.76
CA ASP A 127 12.45 10.12 0.42
C ASP A 127 12.50 8.84 1.25
N ALA A 128 12.23 8.92 2.56
CA ALA A 128 12.18 7.75 3.42
C ALA A 128 11.05 6.81 2.99
N LEU A 129 9.86 7.34 2.72
CA LEU A 129 8.72 6.56 2.21
C LEU A 129 9.05 5.88 0.88
N PHE A 130 9.80 6.55 0.00
CA PHE A 130 10.25 5.95 -1.25
C PHE A 130 11.25 4.81 -1.01
N CYS A 131 12.24 5.00 -0.12
CA CYS A 131 13.19 3.96 0.26
C CYS A 131 12.50 2.73 0.85
N ASP A 132 11.57 2.92 1.79
CA ASP A 132 10.82 1.83 2.43
C ASP A 132 9.96 1.06 1.41
N ALA A 133 9.30 1.79 0.50
CA ALA A 133 8.56 1.19 -0.59
C ALA A 133 9.46 0.38 -1.53
N LEU A 134 10.63 0.92 -1.88
CA LEU A 134 11.60 0.28 -2.77
C LEU A 134 12.19 -0.98 -2.15
N GLU A 135 12.50 -0.94 -0.85
CA GLU A 135 13.00 -2.10 -0.12
C GLU A 135 11.97 -3.25 -0.13
N ARG A 136 10.69 -2.95 0.10
CA ARG A 136 9.63 -3.97 0.02
C ARG A 136 9.48 -4.54 -1.39
N ASP A 137 9.63 -3.70 -2.41
CA ASP A 137 9.56 -4.13 -3.80
C ASP A 137 10.70 -5.10 -4.16
N LEU A 138 11.94 -4.76 -3.79
CA LEU A 138 13.12 -5.60 -3.95
C LEU A 138 13.00 -6.95 -3.21
N ARG A 139 12.45 -6.94 -1.99
CA ARG A 139 12.20 -8.17 -1.21
C ARG A 139 11.20 -9.07 -1.94
N ARG A 140 10.16 -8.52 -2.58
CA ARG A 140 9.19 -9.30 -3.37
C ARG A 140 9.82 -9.90 -4.62
N GLU A 141 10.63 -9.14 -5.35
CA GLU A 141 11.38 -9.64 -6.51
C GLU A 141 12.31 -10.80 -6.13
N THR A 142 13.05 -10.63 -5.03
CA THR A 142 13.97 -11.65 -4.51
C THR A 142 13.24 -12.92 -4.11
N ASN A 143 12.12 -12.81 -3.39
CA ASN A 143 11.30 -13.96 -2.98
C ASN A 143 10.67 -14.65 -4.18
N LEU A 144 10.21 -13.90 -5.19
CA LEU A 144 9.66 -14.45 -6.41
C LEU A 144 10.72 -15.20 -7.24
N TYR A 145 11.93 -14.63 -7.35
CA TYR A 145 13.05 -15.28 -8.01
C TYR A 145 13.48 -16.56 -7.27
N ALA A 146 13.54 -16.52 -5.94
CA ALA A 146 13.83 -17.69 -5.13
C ALA A 146 12.78 -18.80 -5.38
N TYR A 147 11.49 -18.47 -5.31
CA TYR A 147 10.40 -19.43 -5.56
C TYR A 147 10.45 -20.00 -6.98
N SER A 148 10.66 -19.15 -8.00
CA SER A 148 10.83 -19.58 -9.38
C SER A 148 12.02 -20.53 -9.55
N LYS A 149 13.17 -20.24 -8.93
CA LYS A 149 14.35 -21.11 -8.93
C LYS A 149 14.09 -22.46 -8.27
N TYR A 150 13.32 -22.50 -7.18
CA TYR A 150 12.91 -23.75 -6.54
C TYR A 150 11.97 -24.57 -7.43
N TYR A 151 11.00 -23.92 -8.07
CA TYR A 151 10.05 -24.61 -8.96
C TYR A 151 10.73 -25.15 -10.21
N ASN A 152 11.68 -24.41 -10.79
CA ASN A 152 12.43 -24.84 -11.97
C ASN A 152 13.42 -25.98 -11.64
N LYS A 153 13.95 -26.03 -10.39
CA LYS A 153 14.70 -27.19 -9.90
C LYS A 153 13.85 -28.43 -9.62
N GLN A 154 12.51 -28.31 -9.60
CA GLN A 154 11.57 -29.42 -9.43
C GLN A 154 10.77 -29.73 -10.71
N ALA A 155 11.35 -29.51 -11.88
CA ALA A 155 10.87 -30.16 -13.11
C ALA A 155 11.15 -31.67 -13.03
N TYR A 156 10.23 -32.38 -12.35
CA TYR A 156 10.04 -33.84 -12.24
C TYR A 156 11.23 -34.70 -11.75
N PRO A 157 11.19 -35.25 -10.52
CA PRO A 157 11.78 -36.58 -10.33
C PRO A 157 11.04 -37.58 -11.26
N PRO A 158 11.72 -38.58 -11.86
CA PRO A 158 11.03 -39.60 -12.64
C PRO A 158 9.98 -40.27 -11.73
N MET A 159 8.71 -40.10 -12.08
CA MET A 159 7.59 -40.69 -11.34
C MET A 159 7.79 -42.21 -11.26
N PRO A 160 7.70 -42.84 -10.06
CA PRO A 160 7.72 -44.28 -9.96
C PRO A 160 6.60 -44.89 -10.80
N ASN A 161 6.99 -45.82 -11.68
CA ASN A 161 6.20 -46.38 -12.79
C ASN A 161 4.87 -47.06 -12.37
N HIS A 162 4.59 -47.15 -11.06
CA HIS A 162 3.43 -47.84 -10.51
C HIS A 162 2.19 -46.95 -10.30
N PHE A 163 2.32 -45.62 -10.34
CA PHE A 163 1.20 -44.66 -10.17
C PHE A 163 0.67 -44.06 -11.48
N ALA A 164 1.36 -44.25 -12.60
CA ALA A 164 0.95 -43.69 -13.91
C ALA A 164 -0.28 -44.38 -14.53
N LYS A 165 -0.71 -45.53 -14.01
CA LYS A 165 -1.79 -46.33 -14.62
C LYS A 165 -3.21 -45.96 -14.20
N GLN A 166 -3.41 -44.98 -13.31
CA GLN A 166 -4.74 -44.70 -12.74
C GLN A 166 -5.35 -43.35 -13.14
N PHE A 167 -4.62 -42.47 -13.84
CA PHE A 167 -5.08 -41.15 -14.24
C PHE A 167 -4.96 -40.90 -15.76
N ASN A 168 -5.37 -41.86 -16.58
CA ASN A 168 -5.39 -41.67 -18.03
C ASN A 168 -6.71 -42.10 -18.69
N PRO A 169 -7.76 -41.27 -18.56
CA PRO A 169 -8.69 -41.13 -19.68
C PRO A 169 -8.79 -39.69 -20.21
N TYR A 170 -8.25 -38.69 -19.51
CA TYR A 170 -8.38 -37.27 -19.91
C TYR A 170 -7.22 -36.78 -20.80
N VAL A 171 -6.01 -37.32 -20.60
CA VAL A 171 -4.82 -36.91 -21.37
C VAL A 171 -4.85 -37.50 -22.79
N GLU A 172 -5.37 -38.71 -22.97
CA GLU A 172 -5.63 -39.30 -24.29
C GLU A 172 -6.65 -38.49 -25.12
N GLN A 173 -7.68 -37.92 -24.48
CA GLN A 173 -8.69 -37.12 -25.17
C GLN A 173 -8.13 -35.80 -25.71
N MET A 174 -7.23 -35.15 -24.96
CA MET A 174 -6.56 -33.92 -25.40
C MET A 174 -5.56 -34.17 -26.55
N ASN A 175 -4.87 -35.31 -26.54
CA ASN A 175 -3.95 -35.68 -27.62
C ASN A 175 -4.68 -36.06 -28.92
N TRP A 176 -5.87 -36.68 -28.82
CA TRP A 176 -6.69 -36.98 -30.00
C TRP A 176 -7.26 -35.72 -30.67
N GLN A 177 -7.59 -34.67 -29.89
CA GLN A 177 -8.08 -33.40 -30.46
C GLN A 177 -6.99 -32.62 -31.21
N HIS A 178 -5.75 -32.63 -30.72
CA HIS A 178 -4.65 -31.90 -31.37
C HIS A 178 -4.20 -32.51 -32.71
N GLN A 179 -4.39 -33.82 -32.92
CA GLN A 179 -4.00 -34.47 -34.18
C GLN A 179 -5.00 -34.22 -35.34
N ASN A 180 -6.23 -33.79 -35.06
CA ASN A 180 -7.28 -33.67 -36.06
C ASN A 180 -7.51 -32.25 -36.62
N PHE A 181 -6.81 -31.22 -36.14
CA PHE A 181 -6.92 -29.85 -36.67
C PHE A 181 -5.98 -29.56 -37.86
N ALA A 182 -5.17 -30.53 -38.29
CA ALA A 182 -4.17 -30.34 -39.35
C ALA A 182 -4.62 -30.74 -40.77
N ASN A 183 -5.85 -31.22 -41.01
CA ASN A 183 -6.29 -31.58 -42.37
C ASN A 183 -7.80 -31.34 -42.62
N THR A 184 -8.10 -30.43 -43.57
CA THR A 184 -9.22 -30.38 -44.55
C THR A 184 -10.67 -30.67 -44.12
N HIS A 185 -11.57 -29.70 -44.35
CA HIS A 185 -13.06 -29.85 -44.43
C HIS A 185 -13.48 -30.81 -45.59
N PRO A 186 -14.62 -31.55 -45.55
CA PRO A 186 -16.01 -31.04 -45.41
C PRO A 186 -16.95 -31.79 -44.43
N VAL A 187 -18.18 -31.24 -44.28
CA VAL A 187 -19.26 -31.44 -43.28
C VAL A 187 -20.06 -32.78 -43.42
N PRO A 188 -21.03 -33.17 -42.53
CA PRO A 188 -21.11 -34.49 -41.87
C PRO A 188 -22.38 -35.32 -42.23
N PRO A 189 -22.67 -36.43 -41.52
CA PRO A 189 -24.00 -36.46 -40.89
C PRO A 189 -24.04 -37.05 -39.47
N ASN A 190 -24.76 -36.31 -38.62
CA ASN A 190 -25.72 -36.80 -37.64
C ASN A 190 -25.19 -37.54 -36.39
N VAL A 191 -24.89 -36.76 -35.34
CA VAL A 191 -25.08 -37.19 -33.95
C VAL A 191 -25.80 -36.08 -33.18
N LYS A 192 -26.82 -36.47 -32.43
CA LYS A 192 -27.82 -35.64 -31.75
C LYS A 192 -27.22 -34.77 -30.62
N PRO A 193 -27.79 -33.59 -30.31
CA PRO A 193 -27.22 -32.66 -29.33
C PRO A 193 -27.50 -33.07 -27.88
N HIS A 194 -26.46 -32.98 -27.04
CA HIS A 194 -26.59 -32.89 -25.58
C HIS A 194 -27.01 -31.46 -25.16
N PRO A 195 -27.66 -31.30 -23.99
CA PRO A 195 -28.32 -30.05 -23.59
C PRO A 195 -27.32 -28.90 -23.35
N PRO A 196 -27.77 -27.64 -23.52
CA PRO A 196 -26.88 -26.48 -23.45
C PRO A 196 -26.36 -26.24 -22.03
N ILE A 197 -25.04 -26.16 -21.91
CA ILE A 197 -24.36 -25.53 -20.77
C ILE A 197 -24.74 -24.05 -20.80
N GLN A 198 -25.40 -23.60 -19.73
CA GLN A 198 -25.69 -22.18 -19.50
C GLN A 198 -24.37 -21.40 -19.52
N LYS A 199 -24.24 -20.50 -20.50
CA LYS A 199 -23.14 -19.52 -20.54
C LYS A 199 -23.25 -18.66 -19.28
N GLN A 200 -22.24 -18.73 -18.40
CA GLN A 200 -22.01 -17.64 -17.46
C GLN A 200 -21.81 -16.36 -18.28
N PRO A 201 -22.45 -15.22 -17.91
CA PRO A 201 -22.20 -13.96 -18.59
C PRO A 201 -20.72 -13.58 -18.44
N PRO A 202 -20.14 -12.86 -19.42
CA PRO A 202 -18.76 -12.38 -19.31
C PRO A 202 -18.64 -11.59 -18.01
N SER A 203 -17.65 -11.95 -17.18
CA SER A 203 -17.24 -11.14 -16.04
C SER A 203 -17.02 -9.71 -16.55
N ASN A 204 -17.75 -8.75 -15.99
CA ASN A 204 -17.59 -7.34 -16.30
C ASN A 204 -16.09 -6.96 -16.28
N PRO A 205 -15.63 -6.10 -17.19
CA PRO A 205 -14.30 -5.53 -17.06
C PRO A 205 -14.16 -4.89 -15.67
N PRO A 206 -12.97 -4.93 -15.05
CA PRO A 206 -12.75 -4.24 -13.78
C PRO A 206 -13.15 -2.77 -13.93
N PRO A 207 -13.81 -2.18 -12.92
CA PRO A 207 -14.29 -0.81 -13.01
C PRO A 207 -13.13 0.15 -13.28
N PRO A 208 -13.37 1.25 -14.02
CA PRO A 208 -12.38 2.30 -14.19
C PRO A 208 -11.93 2.86 -12.84
N PHE A 209 -10.71 3.39 -12.81
CA PHE A 209 -9.98 3.85 -11.62
C PHE A 209 -10.75 4.84 -10.72
N SER A 210 -11.83 5.43 -11.22
CA SER A 210 -12.71 6.40 -10.57
C SER A 210 -13.71 5.80 -9.59
N ASP A 211 -14.07 4.52 -9.71
CA ASP A 211 -15.30 3.99 -9.08
C ASP A 211 -15.04 3.06 -7.88
N ILE A 212 -13.78 2.92 -7.44
CA ILE A 212 -13.46 2.10 -6.27
C ILE A 212 -13.62 2.95 -5.00
N ASP A 213 -14.67 2.67 -4.25
CA ASP A 213 -14.97 3.28 -2.94
C ASP A 213 -14.18 2.59 -1.81
N PHE A 214 -13.03 3.16 -1.47
CA PHE A 214 -12.12 2.65 -0.44
C PHE A 214 -12.48 3.05 0.99
N SER A 215 -13.59 3.76 1.15
CA SER A 215 -14.02 4.34 2.42
C SER A 215 -14.49 3.31 3.44
N GLN A 216 -14.79 2.07 3.01
CA GLN A 216 -15.16 0.97 3.92
C GLN A 216 -13.95 0.35 4.63
N TRP A 217 -12.75 0.49 4.07
CA TRP A 217 -11.53 -0.09 4.64
C TRP A 217 -10.95 0.80 5.75
N GLU A 218 -11.00 2.12 5.56
CA GLU A 218 -10.56 3.10 6.56
C GLU A 218 -11.43 3.06 7.82
N GLU A 219 -12.75 2.91 7.67
CA GLU A 219 -13.73 2.88 8.77
C GLU A 219 -13.53 1.66 9.68
N LYS A 220 -13.38 0.46 9.08
CA LYS A 220 -13.16 -0.79 9.82
C LYS A 220 -11.80 -0.86 10.54
N TYR A 221 -10.82 -0.09 10.07
CA TYR A 221 -9.47 -0.05 10.67
C TYR A 221 -9.39 0.98 11.80
N PHE A 222 -10.05 2.13 11.66
CA PHE A 222 -10.02 3.20 12.67
C PHE A 222 -10.89 2.88 13.90
N ASP A 223 -12.04 2.20 13.74
CA ASP A 223 -12.88 1.79 14.87
C ASP A 223 -12.16 0.81 15.81
N SER A 224 -11.21 0.02 15.29
CA SER A 224 -10.39 -0.88 16.12
C SER A 224 -9.42 -0.16 17.07
N GLN A 225 -9.22 1.16 16.89
CA GLN A 225 -8.27 1.97 17.65
C GLN A 225 -8.93 2.90 18.67
N VAL A 226 -10.27 2.97 18.73
CA VAL A 226 -11.01 3.82 19.70
C VAL A 226 -11.25 3.11 21.04
N GLN A 227 -10.91 1.82 21.14
CA GLN A 227 -11.15 1.02 22.34
C GLN A 227 -9.84 0.73 23.08
N MET A 228 -9.24 1.75 23.68
CA MET A 228 -8.24 1.59 24.74
C MET A 228 -8.93 1.90 26.07
N PRO A 229 -8.82 1.04 27.11
CA PRO A 229 -9.31 1.38 28.43
C PRO A 229 -8.52 2.56 29.01
N ASP A 230 -9.24 3.46 29.66
CA ASP A 230 -8.73 4.62 30.39
C ASP A 230 -7.69 4.18 31.43
N PHE A 231 -6.42 4.53 31.22
CA PHE A 231 -5.36 4.31 32.20
C PHE A 231 -5.37 5.48 33.19
N SER A 232 -6.32 5.42 34.13
CA SER A 232 -6.36 6.31 35.28
C SER A 232 -5.29 5.91 36.29
N GLU A 233 -4.44 6.88 36.61
CA GLU A 233 -3.54 7.03 37.77
C GLU A 233 -3.35 5.79 38.67
N GLU A 234 -2.26 5.05 38.43
CA GLU A 234 -1.72 4.13 39.44
C GLU A 234 -0.72 4.89 40.32
N LYS A 235 -1.03 4.93 41.62
CA LYS A 235 -0.30 5.62 42.69
C LYS A 235 1.17 5.21 42.72
N THR A 236 2.03 6.19 42.94
CA THR A 236 3.42 6.03 43.34
C THR A 236 3.48 5.37 44.72
N ASP A 237 3.86 4.10 44.79
CA ASP A 237 4.27 3.46 46.04
C ASP A 237 5.68 3.94 46.44
N GLU A 238 5.78 4.29 47.72
CA GLU A 238 6.96 4.84 48.39
C GLU A 238 8.18 3.93 48.28
N PHE A 239 9.27 4.50 47.76
CA PHE A 239 10.60 3.89 47.80
C PHE A 239 11.20 4.15 49.19
N VAL A 240 11.19 3.14 50.06
CA VAL A 240 11.86 3.17 51.37
C VAL A 240 13.36 2.93 51.16
N GLU A 241 14.18 3.93 51.53
CA GLU A 241 15.65 3.80 51.59
C GLU A 241 16.07 2.69 52.58
N PRO A 242 17.01 1.80 52.23
CA PRO A 242 17.63 0.92 53.20
C PRO A 242 18.76 1.62 53.95
N ASP A 243 18.59 1.72 55.27
CA ASP A 243 19.54 2.27 56.24
C ASP A 243 20.96 1.68 56.14
N LEU A 244 21.92 2.59 56.24
CA LEU A 244 23.36 2.36 56.36
C LEU A 244 23.72 1.62 57.66
N ILE A 245 24.28 0.41 57.56
CA ILE A 245 24.94 -0.26 58.69
C ILE A 245 26.46 -0.02 58.63
N ILE A 246 26.93 0.86 59.51
CA ILE A 246 28.36 1.11 59.79
C ILE A 246 28.82 0.13 60.88
N PRO A 247 29.86 -0.70 60.68
CA PRO A 247 30.42 -1.50 61.77
C PRO A 247 31.39 -0.67 62.64
N ASN A 248 31.02 -0.57 63.91
CA ASN A 248 31.72 0.13 64.99
C ASN A 248 32.96 -0.67 65.44
N LYS A 249 34.18 -0.13 65.26
CA LYS A 249 35.41 -0.63 65.91
C LYS A 249 35.68 0.21 67.16
N LYS A 250 35.37 -0.35 68.34
CA LYS A 250 35.95 0.08 69.62
C LYS A 250 37.10 -0.86 69.99
N GLY A 251 38.22 -0.26 70.38
CA GLY A 251 39.48 -0.94 70.66
C GLY A 251 39.54 -1.66 72.02
N LYS A 252 40.67 -2.37 72.21
CA LYS A 252 41.18 -2.80 73.49
C LYS A 252 42.68 -2.51 73.54
N THR A 253 43.07 -1.77 74.56
CA THR A 253 44.41 -1.50 75.07
C THR A 253 44.80 -2.60 76.09
N GLU A 254 46.12 -2.70 76.35
CA GLU A 254 46.80 -3.36 77.49
C GLU A 254 46.80 -4.92 77.48
N LYS A 255 47.91 -5.66 77.66
CA LYS A 255 49.26 -5.45 78.21
C LYS A 255 50.29 -6.23 77.39
#